data_AF-A0AAU5IRG5-F1
#
_entry.id   AF-A0AAU5IRG5-F1
#
_cell.length_a   1.000
_cell.length_b   1.000
_cell.length_c   1.000
_cell.angle_alpha   90.00
_cell.angle_beta   90.00
_cell.angle_gamma   90.00
#
_symmetry.space_group_name_H-M   'P 1'
#
loop_
_entity.id
_entity.type
_entity.pdbx_description
1 polymer ?
#
loop_
_entity_poly.entity_id
_entity_poly.type
_entity_poly.pdbx_seq_one_letter_code
_entity_poly.pdbx_strand_id
1 'polypeptide(L)'
;MITPAPPRRPCPRYSADGTPCSNTTTRADGWCGRCDGYTTVTPAVTRNATRPRRSEWRWGPDTWTPGALGMDSDEAYEIDVTPGAVATYGRVHAVTPQIAETQIRSLLEDLISEQAVTERSSTGTWRIYYRKHGYGLVISADRSHVLRYCTRHAERTWAQYRTGVTSRISGSGGTAAWKREALSKHIPVPIGGKALNLYARHTLGLKVTRDNIDDIAQRLATHLSDNVLPHWHRTAEAAIEDGHGNTWILLRNERFTDGIIATVHATGSDPHSRHEERQR
;
A
#
# COMPACT_ATOMS: atom_id res chain seq x y z
N MET A 1 27.82 -28.20 -1.15
CA MET A 1 26.58 -28.88 -1.60
C MET A 1 25.78 -27.86 -2.40
N ILE A 2 25.43 -28.16 -3.65
CA ILE A 2 24.63 -27.24 -4.49
C ILE A 2 23.16 -27.51 -4.15
N THR A 3 22.52 -26.61 -3.40
CA THR A 3 21.07 -26.69 -3.17
C THR A 3 20.37 -26.49 -4.51
N PRO A 4 19.55 -27.44 -4.99
CA PRO A 4 18.85 -27.29 -6.26
C PRO A 4 17.93 -26.06 -6.21
N ALA A 5 17.88 -25.32 -7.32
CA ALA A 5 17.01 -24.15 -7.41
C ALA A 5 15.56 -24.55 -7.12
N PRO A 6 14.81 -23.76 -6.32
CA PRO A 6 13.43 -24.08 -5.99
C PRO A 6 12.58 -24.22 -7.27
N PRO A 7 11.65 -25.18 -7.31
CA PRO A 7 10.86 -25.44 -8.51
C PRO A 7 10.01 -24.21 -8.86
N ARG A 8 9.97 -23.88 -10.15
CA ARG A 8 9.06 -22.84 -10.68
C ARG A 8 7.62 -23.31 -10.52
N ARG A 9 6.79 -22.45 -9.94
CA ARG A 9 5.35 -22.69 -9.76
C ARG A 9 4.52 -21.51 -10.26
N PRO A 10 3.24 -21.69 -10.61
CA PRO A 10 2.36 -20.59 -10.96
C PRO A 10 2.28 -19.57 -9.81
N CYS A 11 2.26 -18.27 -10.16
CA CYS A 11 2.01 -17.21 -9.19
C CYS A 11 0.51 -17.19 -8.84
N PRO A 12 0.08 -17.53 -7.62
CA PRO A 12 -1.33 -17.59 -7.23
C PRO A 12 -1.91 -16.21 -6.89
N ARG A 13 -1.31 -15.14 -7.44
CA ARG A 13 -1.67 -13.75 -7.14
C ARG A 13 -2.48 -13.14 -8.27
N TYR A 14 -3.14 -12.04 -7.97
CA TYR A 14 -4.00 -11.31 -8.90
C TYR A 14 -3.44 -9.92 -9.20
N SER A 15 -3.78 -9.42 -10.38
CA SER A 15 -3.65 -8.02 -10.76
C SER A 15 -4.69 -7.16 -10.04
N ALA A 16 -4.61 -5.84 -10.18
CA ALA A 16 -5.43 -4.91 -9.43
C ALA A 16 -6.93 -4.99 -9.76
N ASP A 17 -7.26 -5.38 -10.98
CA ASP A 17 -8.61 -5.68 -11.46
C ASP A 17 -9.14 -7.06 -11.00
N GLY A 18 -8.30 -7.89 -10.38
CA GLY A 18 -8.64 -9.25 -9.97
C GLY A 18 -8.30 -10.33 -11.00
N THR A 19 -7.68 -9.98 -12.13
CA THR A 19 -7.25 -10.95 -13.14
C THR A 19 -6.13 -11.84 -12.58
N PRO A 20 -6.21 -13.18 -12.74
CA PRO A 20 -5.14 -14.08 -12.29
C PRO A 20 -3.80 -13.80 -12.99
N CYS A 21 -2.71 -13.85 -12.22
CA CYS A 21 -1.37 -13.70 -12.77
C CYS A 21 -0.97 -14.93 -13.59
N SER A 22 -0.45 -14.70 -14.80
CA SER A 22 0.06 -15.74 -15.71
C SER A 22 1.55 -16.05 -15.51
N ASN A 23 2.25 -15.31 -14.65
CA ASN A 23 3.67 -15.51 -14.41
C ASN A 23 3.94 -16.72 -13.50
N THR A 24 5.16 -17.26 -13.59
CA THR A 24 5.69 -18.23 -12.62
C THR A 24 6.58 -17.54 -11.59
N THR A 25 6.80 -18.20 -10.46
CA THR A 25 7.68 -17.73 -9.39
C THR A 25 8.43 -18.89 -8.75
N THR A 26 9.63 -18.58 -8.24
CA THR A 26 10.39 -19.44 -7.33
C THR A 26 10.40 -18.88 -5.91
N ARG A 27 9.88 -17.65 -5.70
CA ARG A 27 9.91 -16.94 -4.41
C ARG A 27 9.07 -17.67 -3.37
N ALA A 28 9.57 -17.79 -2.14
CA ALA A 28 8.93 -18.54 -1.07
C ALA A 28 7.52 -18.03 -0.73
N ASP A 29 7.30 -16.72 -0.80
CA ASP A 29 6.01 -16.06 -0.55
C ASP A 29 4.94 -16.28 -1.66
N GLY A 30 5.33 -16.97 -2.73
CA GLY A 30 4.49 -17.27 -3.87
C GLY A 30 4.17 -16.07 -4.76
N TRP A 31 4.70 -14.88 -4.51
CA TRP A 31 4.48 -13.74 -5.41
C TRP A 31 5.58 -13.66 -6.46
N CYS A 32 5.26 -13.39 -7.72
CA CYS A 32 6.26 -13.27 -8.79
C CYS A 32 6.97 -11.90 -8.83
N GLY A 33 6.43 -10.87 -8.15
CA GLY A 33 6.95 -9.50 -8.21
C GLY A 33 6.73 -8.78 -9.54
N ARG A 34 6.04 -9.39 -10.51
CA ARG A 34 5.74 -8.80 -11.82
C ARG A 34 4.29 -8.35 -11.99
N CYS A 35 3.35 -9.01 -11.31
CA CYS A 35 1.98 -8.51 -11.17
C CYS A 35 1.84 -7.74 -9.86
N ASP A 36 0.70 -7.07 -9.67
CA ASP A 36 0.40 -6.32 -8.44
C ASP A 36 0.39 -7.19 -7.17
N GLY A 37 0.19 -8.50 -7.31
CA GLY A 37 0.47 -9.45 -6.23
C GLY A 37 -0.65 -9.65 -5.22
N TYR A 38 -1.86 -9.18 -5.51
CA TYR A 38 -2.98 -9.32 -4.58
C TYR A 38 -3.30 -10.78 -4.30
N THR A 39 -3.71 -11.08 -3.07
CA THR A 39 -4.00 -12.44 -2.60
C THR A 39 -5.44 -12.87 -2.87
N THR A 40 -6.32 -11.91 -3.19
CA THR A 40 -7.74 -12.14 -3.45
C THR A 40 -8.12 -11.57 -4.81
N VAL A 41 -9.04 -12.24 -5.50
CA VAL A 41 -9.66 -11.76 -6.74
C VAL A 41 -10.28 -10.38 -6.49
N THR A 42 -11.20 -10.31 -5.53
CA THR A 42 -11.94 -9.08 -5.22
C THR A 42 -11.30 -8.33 -4.05
N PRO A 43 -11.28 -6.98 -4.06
CA PRO A 43 -10.85 -6.19 -2.92
C PRO A 43 -11.63 -6.51 -1.65
N ALA A 44 -10.93 -6.57 -0.51
CA ALA A 44 -11.51 -6.91 0.79
C ALA A 44 -12.48 -5.85 1.38
N VAL A 45 -12.62 -4.69 0.72
CA VAL A 45 -13.56 -3.63 1.10
C VAL A 45 -14.33 -3.19 -0.13
N THR A 46 -15.41 -3.92 -0.42
CA THR A 46 -16.48 -3.47 -1.31
C THR A 46 -17.68 -3.07 -0.46
N ARG A 47 -18.50 -2.14 -0.97
CA ARG A 47 -19.67 -1.55 -0.29
C ARG A 47 -20.65 -2.60 0.27
N ASN A 48 -20.59 -3.84 -0.23
CA ASN A 48 -21.45 -4.96 0.10
C ASN A 48 -20.74 -6.09 0.89
N ALA A 49 -19.49 -5.89 1.32
CA ALA A 49 -18.78 -6.89 2.10
C ALA A 49 -19.36 -7.00 3.52
N THR A 50 -19.86 -8.18 3.88
CA THR A 50 -20.61 -8.47 5.11
C THR A 50 -19.79 -8.23 6.39
N ARG A 51 -18.45 -8.17 6.29
CA ARG A 51 -17.55 -7.72 7.36
C ARG A 51 -16.36 -6.96 6.77
N PRO A 52 -16.09 -5.72 7.19
CA PRO A 52 -14.85 -5.04 6.81
C PRO A 52 -13.67 -5.83 7.38
N ARG A 53 -12.69 -6.21 6.54
CA ARG A 53 -11.38 -6.63 7.06
C ARG A 53 -10.77 -5.43 7.79
N ARG A 54 -10.73 -5.51 9.12
CA ARG A 54 -10.25 -4.43 9.98
C ARG A 54 -8.72 -4.48 10.07
N SER A 55 -8.10 -3.33 10.26
CA SER A 55 -6.71 -3.25 10.69
C SER A 55 -6.50 -4.06 11.97
N GLU A 56 -5.47 -4.90 12.00
CA GLU A 56 -4.97 -5.59 13.20
C GLU A 56 -3.92 -4.73 13.91
N TRP A 57 -4.14 -3.42 14.00
CA TRP A 57 -3.20 -2.50 14.67
C TRP A 57 -3.50 -2.44 16.18
N ARG A 58 -3.35 -3.58 16.86
CA ARG A 58 -3.67 -3.73 18.29
C ARG A 58 -2.54 -4.43 19.03
N TRP A 59 -1.90 -3.70 19.94
CA TRP A 59 -0.74 -4.17 20.70
C TRP A 59 -1.12 -4.95 21.98
N GLY A 60 -2.34 -4.77 22.48
CA GLY A 60 -2.77 -5.25 23.80
C GLY A 60 -2.99 -4.08 24.76
N PRO A 61 -3.45 -4.36 25.99
CA PRO A 61 -3.78 -3.33 26.98
C PRO A 61 -2.56 -2.73 27.69
N ASP A 62 -1.38 -3.33 27.53
CA ASP A 62 -0.19 -2.97 28.29
C ASP A 62 0.26 -1.51 28.02
N THR A 63 0.90 -0.93 29.04
CA THR A 63 1.65 0.31 28.90
C THR A 63 2.99 0.00 28.23
N TRP A 64 3.33 0.78 27.20
CA TRP A 64 4.54 0.59 26.39
C TRP A 64 5.47 1.79 26.56
N THR A 65 6.74 1.53 26.85
CA THR A 65 7.77 2.56 26.98
C THR A 65 8.90 2.31 25.98
N PRO A 66 9.58 3.36 25.48
CA PRO A 66 10.74 3.21 24.62
C PRO A 66 11.80 2.32 25.27
N GLY A 67 12.38 1.42 24.49
CA GLY A 67 13.46 0.55 24.95
C GLY A 67 14.14 -0.12 23.76
N ALA A 68 15.42 -0.42 23.88
CA ALA A 68 16.16 -1.11 22.83
C ALA A 68 15.87 -2.62 22.91
N LEU A 69 15.38 -3.20 21.80
CA LEU A 69 15.17 -4.64 21.68
C LEU A 69 16.50 -5.42 21.83
N GLY A 70 17.61 -4.80 21.41
CA GLY A 70 18.95 -5.35 21.54
C GLY A 70 19.11 -6.66 20.77
N MET A 71 18.59 -6.70 19.55
CA MET A 71 18.72 -7.83 18.63
C MET A 71 19.39 -7.40 17.34
N ASP A 72 20.23 -8.27 16.80
CA ASP A 72 20.81 -8.12 15.47
C ASP A 72 20.04 -8.95 14.41
N SER A 73 20.45 -8.81 13.15
CA SER A 73 19.81 -9.49 12.02
C SER A 73 19.98 -11.01 12.06
N ASP A 74 21.08 -11.50 12.65
CA ASP A 74 21.39 -12.93 12.68
C ASP A 74 20.52 -13.62 13.74
N GLU A 75 20.31 -12.97 14.88
CA GLU A 75 19.38 -13.41 15.92
C GLU A 75 17.91 -13.44 15.43
N ALA A 76 17.55 -12.66 14.41
CA ALA A 76 16.21 -12.67 13.82
C ALA A 76 15.83 -14.02 13.20
N TYR A 77 16.82 -14.77 12.70
CA TYR A 77 16.63 -16.07 12.07
C TYR A 77 16.26 -17.16 13.09
N GLU A 78 16.73 -17.02 14.33
CA GLU A 78 16.49 -17.96 15.42
C GLU A 78 15.15 -17.72 16.15
N ILE A 79 14.44 -16.62 15.85
CA ILE A 79 13.14 -16.35 16.46
C ILE A 79 12.08 -17.28 15.86
N ASP A 80 11.33 -17.95 16.73
CA ASP A 80 10.19 -18.77 16.35
C ASP A 80 8.93 -17.93 16.09
N VAL A 81 8.25 -18.19 14.98
CA VAL A 81 6.97 -17.56 14.69
C VAL A 81 5.85 -18.41 15.26
N THR A 82 5.13 -17.88 16.25
CA THR A 82 4.05 -18.64 16.88
C THR A 82 2.90 -18.94 15.90
N PRO A 83 2.19 -20.08 16.06
CA PRO A 83 1.01 -20.39 15.26
C PRO A 83 -0.06 -19.29 15.30
N GLY A 84 -0.19 -18.57 16.42
CA GLY A 84 -1.11 -17.43 16.56
C GLY A 84 -0.75 -16.25 15.67
N ALA A 85 0.53 -15.91 15.55
CA ALA A 85 1.00 -14.86 14.64
C ALA A 85 0.76 -15.27 13.17
N VAL A 86 1.09 -16.52 12.82
CA VAL A 86 0.83 -17.11 11.49
C VAL A 86 -0.66 -17.07 11.13
N ALA A 87 -1.52 -17.53 12.04
CA ALA A 87 -2.97 -17.55 11.84
C ALA A 87 -3.54 -16.14 11.66
N THR A 88 -3.03 -15.16 12.42
CA THR A 88 -3.42 -13.76 12.28
C THR A 88 -3.07 -13.22 10.90
N TYR A 89 -1.82 -13.40 10.45
CA TYR A 89 -1.38 -12.96 9.14
C TYR A 89 -2.17 -13.65 8.02
N GLY A 90 -2.32 -14.98 8.08
CA GLY A 90 -3.08 -15.77 7.11
C GLY A 90 -4.53 -15.30 6.99
N ARG A 91 -5.19 -15.03 8.12
CA ARG A 91 -6.56 -14.48 8.14
C ARG A 91 -6.65 -13.08 7.57
N VAL A 92 -5.72 -12.18 7.89
CA VAL A 92 -5.74 -10.79 7.39
C VAL A 92 -5.52 -10.76 5.89
N HIS A 93 -4.55 -11.52 5.40
CA HIS A 93 -4.09 -11.43 4.01
C HIS A 93 -4.61 -12.53 3.10
N ALA A 94 -5.44 -13.47 3.59
CA ALA A 94 -5.90 -14.64 2.82
C ALA A 94 -4.74 -15.44 2.19
N VAL A 95 -3.74 -15.79 2.99
CA VAL A 95 -2.61 -16.62 2.56
C VAL A 95 -2.50 -17.89 3.39
N THR A 96 -1.86 -18.90 2.83
CA THR A 96 -1.54 -20.16 3.52
C THR A 96 -0.56 -19.93 4.67
N PRO A 97 -0.56 -20.78 5.71
CA PRO A 97 0.37 -20.67 6.85
C PRO A 97 1.84 -20.50 6.47
N GLN A 98 2.32 -21.24 5.48
CA GLN A 98 3.71 -21.21 5.02
C GLN A 98 4.10 -19.83 4.45
N ILE A 99 3.21 -19.21 3.67
CA ILE A 99 3.41 -17.86 3.12
C ILE A 99 3.35 -16.83 4.24
N ALA A 100 2.42 -17.00 5.20
CA ALA A 100 2.30 -16.12 6.35
C ALA A 100 3.58 -16.11 7.19
N GLU A 101 4.13 -17.28 7.53
CA GLU A 101 5.39 -17.37 8.27
C GLU A 101 6.55 -16.72 7.50
N THR A 102 6.71 -17.07 6.22
CA THR A 102 7.74 -16.47 5.35
C THR A 102 7.68 -14.94 5.38
N GLN A 103 6.49 -14.37 5.24
CA GLN A 103 6.30 -12.92 5.26
C GLN A 103 6.52 -12.29 6.63
N ILE A 104 6.20 -12.99 7.73
CA ILE A 104 6.50 -12.51 9.08
C ILE A 104 8.01 -12.48 9.31
N ARG A 105 8.74 -13.51 8.88
CA ARG A 105 10.20 -13.56 8.98
C ARG A 105 10.86 -12.44 8.18
N SER A 106 10.46 -12.23 6.91
CA SER A 106 10.96 -11.10 6.12
C SER A 106 10.61 -9.73 6.73
N LEU A 107 9.44 -9.59 7.36
CA LEU A 107 9.08 -8.36 8.07
C LEU A 107 9.97 -8.14 9.30
N LEU A 108 10.23 -9.19 10.08
CA LEU A 108 11.09 -9.12 11.26
C LEU A 108 12.52 -8.70 10.87
N GLU A 109 13.08 -9.33 9.84
CA GLU A 109 14.40 -9.02 9.30
C GLU A 109 14.51 -7.56 8.87
N ASP A 110 13.55 -7.06 8.10
CA ASP A 110 13.51 -5.67 7.68
C ASP A 110 13.37 -4.74 8.90
N LEU A 111 12.48 -5.04 9.86
CA LEU A 111 12.27 -4.22 11.06
C LEU A 111 13.55 -4.05 11.88
N ILE A 112 14.35 -5.11 12.01
CA ILE A 112 15.63 -5.07 12.73
C ILE A 112 16.67 -4.31 11.90
N SER A 113 16.81 -4.66 10.62
CA SER A 113 17.81 -4.07 9.72
C SER A 113 17.63 -2.56 9.53
N GLU A 114 16.38 -2.09 9.46
CA GLU A 114 16.04 -0.67 9.32
C GLU A 114 15.87 0.05 10.67
N GLN A 115 16.24 -0.58 11.79
CA GLN A 115 16.18 -0.01 13.14
C GLN A 115 14.80 0.58 13.47
N ALA A 116 13.75 -0.21 13.26
CA ALA A 116 12.38 0.20 13.52
C ALA A 116 12.16 0.55 15.00
N VAL A 117 11.05 1.25 15.29
CA VAL A 117 10.73 1.68 16.65
C VAL A 117 10.48 0.46 17.53
N THR A 118 11.14 0.42 18.69
CA THR A 118 11.00 -0.64 19.69
C THR A 118 10.53 -0.07 21.03
N GLU A 119 9.58 -0.76 21.65
CA GLU A 119 9.07 -0.42 22.98
C GLU A 119 8.85 -1.71 23.79
N ARG A 120 8.98 -1.59 25.11
CA ARG A 120 8.78 -2.70 26.06
C ARG A 120 7.50 -2.50 26.84
N SER A 121 6.75 -3.57 27.05
CA SER A 121 5.59 -3.55 27.93
C SER A 121 5.99 -3.64 29.41
N SER A 122 5.10 -3.24 30.31
CA SER A 122 5.25 -3.49 31.75
C SER A 122 5.35 -4.98 32.10
N THR A 123 4.80 -5.86 31.27
CA THR A 123 4.84 -7.32 31.39
C THR A 123 6.11 -7.94 30.79
N GLY A 124 7.00 -7.13 30.22
CA GLY A 124 8.31 -7.53 29.72
C GLY A 124 8.37 -7.88 28.23
N THR A 125 7.23 -8.05 27.55
CA THR A 125 7.17 -8.27 26.10
C THR A 125 7.65 -7.06 25.31
N TRP A 126 8.00 -7.26 24.05
CA TRP A 126 8.47 -6.23 23.16
C TRP A 126 7.50 -5.99 22.02
N ARG A 127 7.42 -4.75 21.53
CA ARG A 127 6.87 -4.49 20.20
C ARG A 127 7.92 -3.81 19.35
N ILE A 128 8.00 -4.24 18.10
CA ILE A 128 8.87 -3.66 17.06
C ILE A 128 8.02 -3.32 15.85
N TYR A 129 8.06 -2.08 15.38
CA TYR A 129 7.10 -1.62 14.38
C TYR A 129 7.54 -0.39 13.60
N TYR A 130 7.03 -0.31 12.38
CA TYR A 130 7.09 0.90 11.58
C TYR A 130 5.90 1.81 11.89
N ARG A 131 6.12 2.85 12.70
CA ARG A 131 5.05 3.78 13.12
C ARG A 131 4.29 4.41 11.95
N LYS A 132 5.00 4.84 10.91
CA LYS A 132 4.43 5.47 9.70
C LYS A 132 3.91 4.44 8.69
N HIS A 133 4.54 3.27 8.63
CA HIS A 133 4.23 2.25 7.62
C HIS A 133 3.16 1.26 8.06
N GLY A 134 2.82 1.19 9.35
CA GLY A 134 1.67 0.44 9.84
C GLY A 134 1.84 -1.08 9.78
N TYR A 135 3.06 -1.56 9.99
CA TYR A 135 3.38 -2.97 10.22
C TYR A 135 4.19 -3.11 11.50
N GLY A 136 4.01 -4.21 12.22
CA GLY A 136 4.91 -4.57 13.30
C GLY A 136 4.52 -5.86 13.98
N LEU A 137 5.33 -6.22 14.97
CA LEU A 137 5.30 -7.50 15.65
C LEU A 137 5.33 -7.29 17.16
N VAL A 138 4.72 -8.21 17.89
CA VAL A 138 4.93 -8.37 19.33
C VAL A 138 5.84 -9.58 19.53
N ILE A 139 6.91 -9.40 20.29
CA ILE A 139 7.93 -10.38 20.58
C ILE A 139 7.89 -10.72 22.07
N SER A 140 8.17 -11.98 22.42
CA SER A 140 8.28 -12.44 23.81
C SER A 140 9.37 -11.71 24.59
N ALA A 141 9.29 -11.74 25.92
CA ALA A 141 10.19 -10.99 26.79
C ALA A 141 11.66 -11.42 26.67
N ASP A 142 11.88 -12.71 26.45
CA ASP A 142 13.17 -13.37 26.21
C ASP A 142 13.64 -13.28 24.75
N ARG A 143 12.80 -12.72 23.86
CA ARG A 143 13.07 -12.49 22.44
C ARG A 143 13.14 -13.74 21.56
N SER A 144 12.65 -14.87 22.07
CA SER A 144 12.66 -16.15 21.35
C SER A 144 11.47 -16.35 20.42
N HIS A 145 10.36 -15.61 20.59
CA HIS A 145 9.13 -15.84 19.83
C HIS A 145 8.46 -14.57 19.30
N VAL A 146 7.97 -14.61 18.05
CA VAL A 146 6.97 -13.67 17.54
C VAL A 146 5.58 -14.11 18.00
N LEU A 147 5.03 -13.39 18.97
CA LEU A 147 3.75 -13.68 19.61
C LEU A 147 2.56 -13.16 18.79
N ARG A 148 2.72 -12.04 18.08
CA ARG A 148 1.62 -11.41 17.34
C ARG A 148 2.09 -10.64 16.12
N TYR A 149 1.32 -10.73 15.06
CA TYR A 149 1.41 -9.86 13.89
C TYR A 149 0.40 -8.71 13.98
N CYS A 150 0.85 -7.49 13.70
CA CYS A 150 0.04 -6.28 13.73
C CYS A 150 0.14 -5.50 12.41
N THR A 151 -0.99 -5.03 11.87
CA THR A 151 -0.99 -4.22 10.63
C THR A 151 -2.15 -3.26 10.51
N ARG A 152 -1.92 -2.12 9.85
CA ARG A 152 -2.97 -1.20 9.37
C ARG A 152 -3.51 -1.59 8.00
N HIS A 153 -2.84 -2.50 7.29
CA HIS A 153 -3.17 -2.88 5.91
C HIS A 153 -3.96 -4.19 5.91
N ALA A 154 -5.21 -4.12 5.47
CA ALA A 154 -6.12 -5.27 5.41
C ALA A 154 -6.04 -6.07 4.09
N GLU A 155 -5.09 -5.74 3.21
CA GLU A 155 -4.97 -6.38 1.89
C GLU A 155 -3.53 -6.46 1.38
N ARG A 156 -2.70 -5.45 1.67
CA ARG A 156 -1.31 -5.49 1.25
C ARG A 156 -0.49 -6.34 2.21
N THR A 157 0.20 -7.33 1.66
CA THR A 157 1.28 -8.02 2.36
C THR A 157 2.46 -7.09 2.57
N TRP A 158 3.40 -7.49 3.43
CA TRP A 158 4.64 -6.74 3.65
C TRP A 158 5.44 -6.59 2.35
N ALA A 159 5.64 -7.69 1.60
CA ALA A 159 6.34 -7.64 0.33
C ALA A 159 5.69 -6.69 -0.69
N GLN A 160 4.36 -6.69 -0.81
CA GLN A 160 3.64 -5.75 -1.67
C GLN A 160 3.86 -4.29 -1.24
N TYR A 161 3.86 -4.04 0.07
CA TYR A 161 4.12 -2.70 0.59
C TYR A 161 5.52 -2.19 0.24
N ARG A 162 6.53 -3.05 0.42
CA ARG A 162 7.95 -2.72 0.15
C ARG A 162 8.22 -2.35 -1.29
N THR A 163 7.48 -2.94 -2.22
CA THR A 163 7.59 -2.67 -3.66
C THR A 163 6.62 -1.60 -4.15
N GLY A 164 5.96 -0.87 -3.26
CA GLY A 164 5.09 0.25 -3.64
C GLY A 164 3.70 -0.13 -4.17
N VAL A 165 3.30 -1.41 -4.13
CA VAL A 165 1.98 -1.83 -4.59
C VAL A 165 0.92 -1.05 -3.83
N THR A 166 -0.02 -0.48 -4.57
CA THR A 166 -1.09 0.31 -3.96
C THR A 166 -2.17 -0.61 -3.37
N SER A 167 -2.77 -0.24 -2.24
CA SER A 167 -3.91 -0.99 -1.69
C SER A 167 -5.13 -0.86 -2.62
N ARG A 168 -6.00 -1.86 -2.77
CA ARG A 168 -7.33 -1.69 -3.41
C ARG A 168 -8.40 -1.26 -2.41
N ILE A 169 -8.10 -1.37 -1.10
CA ILE A 169 -8.95 -0.85 -0.04
C ILE A 169 -8.89 0.69 0.00
N SER A 170 -10.07 1.29 0.00
CA SER A 170 -10.33 2.71 0.18
C SER A 170 -11.47 2.86 1.19
N GLY A 171 -11.53 4.02 1.88
CA GLY A 171 -12.74 4.41 2.60
C GLY A 171 -13.94 4.55 1.66
N SER A 172 -15.11 4.91 2.17
CA SER A 172 -16.29 5.14 1.32
C SER A 172 -16.16 6.43 0.49
N GLY A 173 -16.93 6.54 -0.59
CA GLY A 173 -17.03 7.76 -1.41
C GLY A 173 -16.03 7.83 -2.57
N GLY A 174 -15.68 9.03 -3.02
CA GLY A 174 -15.01 9.25 -4.31
C GLY A 174 -13.59 8.74 -4.41
N THR A 175 -12.88 8.69 -3.28
CA THR A 175 -11.55 8.10 -3.22
C THR A 175 -11.58 6.61 -3.58
N ALA A 176 -12.68 5.90 -3.31
CA ALA A 176 -12.82 4.50 -3.68
C ALA A 176 -13.08 4.28 -5.17
N ALA A 177 -14.03 5.04 -5.71
CA ALA A 177 -14.35 5.00 -7.13
C ALA A 177 -13.09 5.33 -7.96
N TRP A 178 -12.40 6.42 -7.63
CA TRP A 178 -11.13 6.78 -8.26
C TRP A 178 -10.10 5.65 -8.19
N LYS A 179 -9.85 5.12 -6.98
CA LYS A 179 -8.81 4.10 -6.78
C LYS A 179 -9.06 2.85 -7.61
N ARG A 180 -10.32 2.44 -7.78
CA ARG A 180 -10.69 1.30 -8.61
C ARG A 180 -10.30 1.55 -10.07
N GLU A 181 -10.68 2.70 -10.62
CA GLU A 181 -10.43 3.00 -12.04
C GLU A 181 -8.97 3.36 -12.32
N ALA A 182 -8.29 4.00 -11.37
CA ALA A 182 -6.86 4.24 -11.46
C ALA A 182 -6.09 2.92 -11.56
N LEU A 183 -6.42 1.98 -10.69
CA LEU A 183 -5.78 0.66 -10.66
C LEU A 183 -6.09 -0.16 -11.92
N SER A 184 -7.34 -0.17 -12.40
CA SER A 184 -7.70 -0.89 -13.63
C SER A 184 -6.90 -0.39 -14.84
N LYS A 185 -6.61 0.92 -14.91
CA LYS A 185 -5.80 1.54 -15.97
C LYS A 185 -4.31 1.70 -15.65
N HIS A 186 -3.84 1.14 -14.54
CA HIS A 186 -2.42 1.20 -14.11
C HIS A 186 -1.91 2.65 -13.97
N ILE A 187 -2.80 3.53 -13.54
CA ILE A 187 -2.54 4.94 -13.27
C ILE A 187 -1.99 5.08 -11.84
N PRO A 188 -0.99 5.97 -11.60
CA PRO A 188 -0.51 6.22 -10.26
C PRO A 188 -1.64 6.71 -9.35
N VAL A 189 -1.92 5.90 -8.32
CA VAL A 189 -3.07 6.07 -7.43
C VAL A 189 -3.02 7.28 -6.49
N PRO A 190 -1.85 7.78 -6.02
CA PRO A 190 -1.83 8.96 -5.17
C PRO A 190 -2.22 10.18 -6.02
N ILE A 191 -3.52 10.44 -6.08
CA ILE A 191 -4.05 11.72 -6.50
C ILE A 191 -4.22 12.56 -5.24
N GLY A 192 -3.67 13.78 -5.21
CA GLY A 192 -3.94 14.73 -4.15
C GLY A 192 -5.45 14.87 -3.97
N GLY A 193 -5.96 14.76 -2.73
CA GLY A 193 -7.39 14.46 -2.44
C GLY A 193 -8.45 15.39 -3.06
N LYS A 194 -8.07 16.44 -3.78
CA LYS A 194 -8.95 17.36 -4.51
C LYS A 194 -9.05 17.09 -6.02
N ALA A 195 -8.16 16.31 -6.65
CA ALA A 195 -8.12 16.32 -8.13
C ALA A 195 -9.37 15.70 -8.79
N LEU A 196 -10.00 14.67 -8.22
CA LEU A 196 -11.31 14.17 -8.71
C LEU A 196 -12.38 15.27 -8.70
N ASN A 197 -12.45 16.04 -7.60
CA ASN A 197 -13.41 17.14 -7.47
C ASN A 197 -13.08 18.31 -8.41
N LEU A 198 -11.79 18.58 -8.62
CA LEU A 198 -11.34 19.65 -9.50
C LEU A 198 -11.57 19.28 -10.97
N TYR A 199 -11.26 18.06 -11.39
CA TYR A 199 -11.61 17.54 -12.72
C TYR A 199 -13.11 17.59 -12.97
N ALA A 200 -13.91 17.08 -12.03
CA ALA A 200 -15.38 17.14 -12.14
C ALA A 200 -15.85 18.58 -12.35
N ARG A 201 -15.33 19.52 -11.56
CA ARG A 201 -15.73 20.92 -11.61
C ARG A 201 -15.25 21.63 -12.89
N HIS A 202 -13.96 21.54 -13.19
CA HIS A 202 -13.30 22.38 -14.19
C HIS A 202 -13.38 21.78 -15.59
N THR A 203 -13.33 20.46 -15.71
CA THR A 203 -13.37 19.77 -17.01
C THR A 203 -14.79 19.35 -17.37
N LEU A 204 -15.56 18.84 -16.40
CA LEU A 204 -16.92 18.33 -16.67
C LEU A 204 -18.04 19.30 -16.33
N GLY A 205 -17.79 20.38 -15.57
CA GLY A 205 -18.84 21.27 -15.06
C GLY A 205 -19.77 20.61 -14.03
N LEU A 206 -19.34 19.51 -13.41
CA LEU A 206 -20.14 18.69 -12.50
C LEU A 206 -19.69 18.83 -11.05
N LYS A 207 -20.64 18.60 -10.14
CA LYS A 207 -20.36 18.33 -8.72
C LYS A 207 -20.36 16.83 -8.49
N VAL A 208 -19.38 16.34 -7.74
CA VAL A 208 -19.33 14.94 -7.30
C VAL A 208 -20.46 14.69 -6.29
N THR A 209 -21.35 13.76 -6.61
CA THR A 209 -22.44 13.26 -5.76
C THR A 209 -22.23 11.77 -5.49
N ARG A 210 -23.16 11.07 -4.81
CA ARG A 210 -23.06 9.61 -4.67
C ARG A 210 -23.42 8.86 -5.95
N ASP A 211 -24.21 9.46 -6.82
CA ASP A 211 -24.83 8.78 -7.96
C ASP A 211 -23.97 8.87 -9.23
N ASN A 212 -23.10 9.89 -9.34
CA ASN A 212 -22.25 10.11 -10.50
C ASN A 212 -20.77 9.82 -10.26
N ILE A 213 -20.40 9.34 -9.08
CA ILE A 213 -19.00 9.29 -8.63
C ILE A 213 -18.17 8.24 -9.35
N ASP A 214 -18.77 7.09 -9.65
CA ASP A 214 -18.11 6.02 -10.39
C ASP A 214 -17.92 6.43 -11.86
N ASP A 215 -18.90 7.09 -12.48
CA ASP A 215 -18.78 7.64 -13.86
C ASP A 215 -17.70 8.73 -13.95
N ILE A 216 -17.67 9.68 -13.01
CA ILE A 216 -16.64 10.73 -12.97
C ILE A 216 -15.24 10.11 -12.79
N ALA A 217 -15.11 9.10 -11.92
CA ALA A 217 -13.84 8.40 -11.72
C ALA A 217 -13.36 7.70 -12.99
N GLN A 218 -14.26 7.01 -13.70
CA GLN A 218 -13.94 6.33 -14.95
C GLN A 218 -13.50 7.31 -16.04
N ARG A 219 -14.19 8.44 -16.17
CA ARG A 219 -13.84 9.50 -17.12
C ARG A 219 -12.49 10.12 -16.79
N LEU A 220 -12.23 10.41 -15.52
CA LEU A 220 -10.93 10.92 -15.08
C LEU A 220 -9.80 9.95 -15.41
N ALA A 221 -9.98 8.66 -15.11
CA ALA A 221 -8.97 7.65 -15.37
C ALA A 221 -8.68 7.53 -16.88
N THR A 222 -9.72 7.57 -17.71
CA THR A 222 -9.59 7.58 -19.17
C THR A 222 -8.86 8.84 -19.65
N HIS A 223 -9.27 10.02 -19.18
CA HIS A 223 -8.64 11.30 -19.53
C HIS A 223 -7.14 11.33 -19.21
N LEU A 224 -6.76 10.87 -18.02
CA LEU A 224 -5.36 10.82 -17.61
C LEU A 224 -4.54 9.83 -18.46
N SER A 225 -5.11 8.65 -18.72
CA SER A 225 -4.49 7.62 -19.56
C SER A 225 -4.22 8.13 -20.98
N ASP A 226 -5.17 8.88 -21.53
CA ASP A 226 -5.15 9.20 -22.96
C ASP A 226 -4.45 10.54 -23.23
N ASN A 227 -4.59 11.52 -22.32
CA ASN A 227 -4.20 12.91 -22.59
C ASN A 227 -3.05 13.45 -21.72
N VAL A 228 -2.71 12.78 -20.62
CA VAL A 228 -1.75 13.34 -19.64
C VAL A 228 -0.54 12.44 -19.45
N LEU A 229 -0.76 11.18 -19.05
CA LEU A 229 0.32 10.24 -18.71
C LEU A 229 1.24 9.89 -19.88
N PRO A 230 0.79 9.82 -21.15
CA PRO A 230 1.70 9.58 -22.28
C PRO A 230 2.77 10.67 -22.46
N HIS A 231 2.49 11.88 -21.95
CA HIS A 231 3.39 13.03 -22.03
C HIS A 231 4.32 13.14 -20.81
N TRP A 232 4.17 12.25 -19.81
CA TRP A 232 5.00 12.28 -18.60
C TRP A 232 6.12 11.25 -18.67
N HIS A 233 7.36 11.73 -18.68
CA HIS A 233 8.54 10.85 -18.67
C HIS A 233 8.77 10.11 -17.34
N ARG A 234 7.98 10.37 -16.29
CA ARG A 234 8.02 9.71 -14.96
C ARG A 234 9.40 9.76 -14.26
N THR A 235 10.30 10.64 -14.70
CA THR A 235 11.64 10.81 -14.14
C THR A 235 11.72 11.94 -13.13
N ALA A 236 10.82 12.92 -13.20
CA ALA A 236 10.80 14.09 -12.33
C ALA A 236 9.38 14.66 -12.19
N GLU A 237 9.25 15.69 -11.35
CA GLU A 237 8.06 16.55 -11.33
C GLU A 237 7.83 17.21 -12.69
N ALA A 238 6.56 17.29 -13.11
CA ALA A 238 6.17 17.88 -14.39
C ALA A 238 4.80 18.58 -14.28
N ALA A 239 4.66 19.69 -14.98
CA ALA A 239 3.39 20.30 -15.31
C ALA A 239 3.01 19.92 -16.75
N ILE A 240 1.84 19.29 -16.93
CA ILE A 240 1.39 18.81 -18.24
C ILE A 240 0.05 19.44 -18.58
N GLU A 241 0.00 20.16 -19.69
CA GLU A 241 -1.26 20.62 -20.27
C GLU A 241 -1.95 19.47 -20.99
N ASP A 242 -3.23 19.28 -20.73
CA ASP A 242 -4.01 18.17 -21.30
C ASP A 242 -4.65 18.48 -22.65
N GLY A 243 -4.47 19.69 -23.19
CA GLY A 243 -5.15 20.14 -24.41
C GLY A 243 -6.65 20.42 -24.24
N HIS A 244 -7.19 20.28 -23.02
CA HIS A 244 -8.58 20.50 -22.64
C HIS A 244 -8.73 21.62 -21.60
N GLY A 245 -7.77 22.55 -21.59
CA GLY A 245 -7.78 23.70 -20.70
C GLY A 245 -7.43 23.37 -19.24
N ASN A 246 -6.77 22.24 -18.98
CA ASN A 246 -6.21 21.97 -17.66
C ASN A 246 -4.71 21.71 -17.69
N THR A 247 -4.03 22.18 -16.65
CA THR A 247 -2.64 21.87 -16.34
C THR A 247 -2.60 20.92 -15.14
N TRP A 248 -1.95 19.78 -15.32
CA TRP A 248 -1.80 18.71 -14.33
C TRP A 248 -0.40 18.76 -13.74
N ILE A 249 -0.31 18.80 -12.41
CA ILE A 249 0.97 18.73 -11.70
C ILE A 249 1.21 17.29 -11.25
N LEU A 250 2.28 16.69 -11.77
CA LEU A 250 2.68 15.31 -11.53
C LEU A 250 3.98 15.32 -10.74
N LEU A 251 4.03 14.60 -9.62
CA LEU A 251 5.18 14.52 -8.73
C LEU A 251 5.71 13.09 -8.66
N ARG A 252 7.00 12.94 -8.43
CA ARG A 252 7.60 11.67 -8.02
C ARG A 252 8.37 11.90 -6.74
N ASN A 253 8.23 10.99 -5.79
CA ASN A 253 9.09 10.96 -4.60
C ASN A 253 9.45 9.51 -4.26
N GLU A 254 10.40 9.35 -3.33
CA GLU A 254 10.91 8.02 -2.91
C GLU A 254 9.80 7.07 -2.43
N ARG A 255 8.68 7.61 -1.96
CA ARG A 255 7.54 6.83 -1.44
C ARG A 255 6.55 6.40 -2.53
N PHE A 256 6.51 7.11 -3.65
CA PHE A 256 5.58 6.87 -4.76
C PHE A 256 6.37 6.88 -6.06
N THR A 257 7.17 5.82 -6.24
CA THR A 257 8.06 5.65 -7.38
C THR A 257 7.32 5.63 -8.72
N ASP A 258 6.05 5.23 -8.70
CA ASP A 258 5.17 5.21 -9.88
C ASP A 258 4.55 6.58 -10.20
N GLY A 259 4.65 7.55 -9.27
CA GLY A 259 4.15 8.91 -9.44
C GLY A 259 2.96 9.30 -8.55
N ILE A 260 2.71 10.60 -8.45
CA ILE A 260 1.60 11.24 -7.74
C ILE A 260 0.99 12.26 -8.71
N ILE A 261 -0.33 12.32 -8.81
CA ILE A 261 -1.01 13.42 -9.50
C ILE A 261 -1.44 14.42 -8.44
N ALA A 262 -0.63 15.47 -8.23
CA ALA A 262 -0.77 16.35 -7.09
C ALA A 262 -2.01 17.25 -7.18
N THR A 263 -2.28 17.83 -8.35
CA THR A 263 -3.37 18.79 -8.55
C THR A 263 -3.66 19.02 -10.04
N VAL A 264 -4.82 19.58 -10.34
CA VAL A 264 -5.24 20.04 -11.66
C VAL A 264 -5.72 21.48 -11.56
N HIS A 265 -5.27 22.32 -12.48
CA HIS A 265 -5.60 23.74 -12.57
C HIS A 265 -6.25 24.01 -13.92
N ALA A 266 -7.38 24.72 -13.94
CA ALA A 266 -7.90 25.24 -15.20
C ALA A 266 -6.99 26.36 -15.71
N THR A 267 -6.73 26.44 -17.02
CA THR A 267 -5.99 27.54 -17.65
C THR A 267 -6.50 28.89 -17.16
N GLY A 268 -5.60 29.74 -16.65
CA GLY A 268 -5.93 31.02 -15.98
C GLY A 268 -5.98 30.97 -14.44
N SER A 269 -5.80 29.79 -13.83
CA SER A 269 -5.67 29.61 -12.38
C SER A 269 -4.19 29.53 -12.01
N ASP A 270 -3.50 30.67 -11.97
CA ASP A 270 -2.03 30.76 -11.84
C ASP A 270 -1.46 29.96 -10.65
N PRO A 271 -0.54 29.00 -10.87
CA PRO A 271 0.09 28.20 -9.81
C PRO A 271 1.09 28.99 -8.94
N HIS A 272 1.62 30.12 -9.42
CA HIS A 272 2.71 30.84 -8.75
C HIS A 272 2.28 31.82 -7.65
N SER A 273 1.00 32.20 -7.60
CA SER A 273 0.51 33.26 -6.70
C SER A 273 0.44 32.89 -5.21
N ARG A 274 0.52 31.61 -4.84
CA ARG A 274 0.33 31.18 -3.43
C ARG A 274 1.61 30.98 -2.62
N HIS A 275 2.79 31.00 -3.25
CA HIS A 275 4.04 30.83 -2.54
C HIS A 275 4.61 32.14 -1.98
N GLU A 276 4.24 33.29 -2.55
CA GLU A 276 4.69 34.62 -2.08
C GLU A 276 3.80 35.18 -0.96
N GLU A 277 2.55 34.75 -0.82
CA GLU A 277 1.63 35.26 0.19
C GLU A 277 1.80 34.64 1.59
N ARG A 278 2.72 33.67 1.75
CA ARG A 278 3.08 33.08 3.05
C ARG A 278 4.42 33.56 3.61
N GLN A 279 5.06 34.52 2.95
CA GLN A 279 6.29 35.17 3.43
C GLN A 279 6.13 36.68 3.69
N ARG A 280 4.89 37.15 3.91
CA ARG A 280 4.61 38.46 4.49
C ARG A 280 3.88 38.31 5.82
#